data_AF-A0A3N5QPD3-F1
#
_entry.id   AF-A0A3N5QPD3-F1
#
_cell.length_a   1.000
_cell.length_b   1.000
_cell.length_c   1.000
_cell.angle_alpha   90.00
_cell.angle_beta   90.00
_cell.angle_gamma   90.00
#
_symmetry.space_group_name_H-M   'P 1'
#
loop_
_entity.id
_entity.type
_entity.pdbx_description
1 polymer ?
#
loop_
_entity_poly.entity_id
_entity_poly.type
_entity_poly.pdbx_seq_one_letter_code
_entity_poly.pdbx_strand_id
1 'polypeptide(L)'
;MATKKLWIGFIAVMVLSFSVLLYFGKEIYKQAPPVPLKVVKSDGTVLFTGQNIKDGQNIWQSLGGQEIGTVWGHGAYQAPDWSADWLHKEAEY
;
A
#
# COMPACT_ATOMS: atom_id res chain seq x y z
N MET A 1 -33.71 30.65 14.88
CA MET A 1 -32.39 30.22 14.34
C MET A 1 -31.51 29.61 15.43
N ALA A 2 -31.92 28.52 16.09
CA ALA A 2 -31.13 27.94 17.18
C ALA A 2 -29.97 27.03 16.70
N THR A 3 -30.15 26.37 15.56
CA THR A 3 -29.20 25.34 15.06
C THR A 3 -28.21 25.85 14.01
N LYS A 4 -28.36 27.10 13.53
CA LYS A 4 -27.52 27.64 12.44
C LYS A 4 -26.02 27.61 12.79
N LYS A 5 -25.66 27.91 14.05
CA LYS A 5 -24.27 27.85 14.53
C LYS A 5 -23.72 26.41 14.56
N LEU A 6 -24.54 25.43 14.94
CA LEU A 6 -24.16 24.02 14.96
C LEU A 6 -23.91 23.50 13.53
N TRP A 7 -24.77 23.87 12.58
CA TRP A 7 -24.60 23.51 11.18
C TRP A 7 -23.34 24.12 10.56
N ILE A 8 -23.03 25.38 10.90
CA ILE A 8 -21.77 26.01 10.46
C ILE A 8 -20.57 25.26 11.04
N GLY A 9 -20.60 24.92 12.34
CA GLY A 9 -19.54 24.12 12.97
C GLY A 9 -19.37 22.75 12.34
N PHE A 10 -20.47 22.04 12.09
CA PHE A 10 -20.46 20.74 11.42
C PHE A 10 -19.85 20.83 10.01
N ILE A 11 -20.31 21.78 9.19
CA ILE A 11 -19.77 21.98 7.84
C ILE A 11 -18.27 22.31 7.91
N ALA A 12 -17.84 23.15 8.85
CA ALA A 12 -16.43 23.49 9.02
C ALA A 12 -15.58 22.24 9.34
N VAL A 13 -16.02 21.40 10.30
CA VAL A 13 -15.32 20.15 10.64
C VAL A 13 -15.25 19.21 9.45
N MET A 14 -16.35 19.05 8.72
CA MET A 14 -16.41 18.20 7.54
C MET A 14 -15.45 18.71 6.45
N VAL A 15 -15.55 19.98 6.06
CA VAL A 15 -14.71 20.55 5.00
C VAL A 15 -13.24 20.46 5.36
N LEU A 16 -12.85 20.79 6.59
CA LEU A 16 -11.45 20.73 7.01
C LEU A 16 -10.93 19.28 7.04
N SER A 17 -11.71 18.34 7.58
CA SER A 17 -11.32 16.93 7.66
C SER A 17 -11.15 16.31 6.28
N PHE A 18 -12.11 16.54 5.38
CA PHE A 18 -12.02 16.05 4.00
C PHE A 18 -10.92 16.74 3.21
N SER A 19 -10.64 18.02 3.46
CA SER A 19 -9.53 18.72 2.81
C SER A 19 -8.18 18.08 3.15
N VAL A 20 -7.96 17.75 4.43
CA VAL A 20 -6.75 17.05 4.89
C VAL A 20 -6.67 15.64 4.28
N LEU A 21 -7.77 14.89 4.29
CA LEU A 21 -7.84 13.55 3.70
C LEU A 21 -7.50 13.56 2.20
N LEU A 22 -8.09 14.49 1.43
CA LEU A 22 -7.85 14.61 -0.01
C LEU A 22 -6.42 15.06 -0.31
N TYR A 23 -5.87 15.97 0.50
CA TYR A 23 -4.49 16.42 0.37
C TYR A 23 -3.51 15.24 0.52
N PHE A 24 -3.62 14.47 1.61
CA PHE A 24 -2.74 13.33 1.82
C PHE A 24 -3.01 12.18 0.85
N GLY A 25 -4.27 11.97 0.43
CA GLY A 25 -4.58 11.03 -0.64
C GLY A 25 -3.82 11.35 -1.93
N LYS A 26 -3.77 12.63 -2.31
CA LYS A 26 -2.98 13.08 -3.48
C LYS A 26 -1.47 12.87 -3.29
N GLU A 27 -0.95 13.11 -2.10
CA GLU A 27 0.48 12.88 -1.83
C GLU A 27 0.84 11.39 -1.86
N ILE A 28 -0.01 10.51 -1.32
CA ILE A 28 0.17 9.05 -1.42
C ILE A 28 0.23 8.62 -2.89
N TYR A 29 -0.67 9.10 -3.75
CA TYR A 29 -0.64 8.76 -5.19
C TYR A 29 0.64 9.15 -5.91
N LYS A 30 1.31 10.22 -5.46
CA LYS A 30 2.57 10.69 -6.05
C LYS A 30 3.80 10.01 -5.48
N GLN A 31 3.76 9.70 -4.18
CA GLN A 31 4.93 9.24 -3.43
C GLN A 31 4.91 7.72 -3.16
N ALA A 32 3.84 7.01 -3.54
CA ALA A 32 3.78 5.56 -3.45
C ALA A 32 4.95 4.92 -4.20
N PRO A 33 5.56 3.84 -3.66
CA PRO A 33 6.63 3.12 -4.34
C PRO A 33 6.20 2.69 -5.76
N PRO A 34 6.90 3.15 -6.81
CA PRO A 34 6.50 2.83 -8.18
C PRO A 34 6.82 1.38 -8.51
N VAL A 35 5.95 0.71 -9.26
CA VAL A 35 6.26 -0.61 -9.83
C VAL A 35 7.22 -0.42 -11.01
N PRO A 36 8.46 -0.92 -10.95
CA PRO A 36 9.42 -0.75 -12.03
C PRO A 36 8.98 -1.50 -13.29
N LEU A 37 9.36 -1.00 -14.47
CA LEU A 37 9.06 -1.68 -15.74
C LEU A 37 9.81 -3.02 -15.87
N LYS A 38 11.07 -3.03 -15.43
CA LYS A 38 11.94 -4.21 -15.40
C LYS A 38 12.96 -4.07 -14.28
N VAL A 39 13.31 -5.20 -13.67
CA VAL A 39 14.44 -5.33 -12.76
C VAL A 39 15.49 -6.16 -13.48
N VAL A 40 16.70 -5.62 -13.58
CA VAL A 40 17.80 -6.20 -14.36
C VAL A 40 19.04 -6.39 -13.48
N LYS A 41 19.79 -7.44 -13.75
CA LYS A 41 21.15 -7.61 -13.24
C LYS A 41 22.10 -6.60 -13.90
N SER A 42 23.28 -6.41 -13.30
CA SER A 42 24.32 -5.52 -13.82
C SER A 42 24.82 -5.92 -15.22
N ASP A 43 24.68 -7.19 -15.60
CA ASP A 43 25.02 -7.72 -16.93
C ASP A 43 23.92 -7.51 -17.99
N GLY A 44 22.80 -6.89 -17.61
CA GLY A 44 21.66 -6.65 -18.50
C GLY A 44 20.61 -7.77 -18.53
N THR A 45 20.82 -8.88 -17.82
CA THR A 45 19.85 -9.97 -17.71
C THR A 45 18.60 -9.49 -16.97
N VAL A 46 17.42 -9.67 -17.56
CA VAL A 46 16.15 -9.32 -16.92
C VAL A 46 15.79 -10.40 -15.88
N LEU A 47 15.57 -9.99 -14.64
CA LEU A 47 15.11 -10.86 -13.55
C LEU A 47 13.59 -11.01 -13.57
N PHE A 48 12.88 -9.89 -13.58
CA PHE A 48 11.42 -9.84 -13.66
C PHE A 48 10.95 -8.49 -14.21
N THR A 49 9.73 -8.48 -14.71
CA THR A 49 9.05 -7.29 -15.25
C THR A 49 8.02 -6.75 -14.27
N GLY A 50 7.58 -5.51 -14.49
CA GLY A 50 6.46 -4.95 -13.74
C GLY A 50 5.16 -5.75 -13.89
N GLN A 51 4.98 -6.48 -15.01
CA GLN A 51 3.85 -7.38 -15.18
C GLN A 51 3.94 -8.58 -14.25
N ASN A 52 5.12 -9.16 -14.07
CA ASN A 52 5.31 -10.28 -13.15
C ASN A 52 4.99 -9.89 -11.70
N ILE A 53 5.30 -8.65 -11.29
CA ILE A 53 4.95 -8.13 -9.95
C ILE A 53 3.43 -8.04 -9.80
N LYS A 54 2.73 -7.48 -10.80
CA LYS A 54 1.26 -7.37 -10.78
C LYS A 54 0.56 -8.72 -10.80
N ASP A 55 1.07 -9.66 -11.59
CA ASP A 55 0.53 -11.01 -11.66
C ASP A 55 0.75 -11.76 -10.33
N GLY A 56 1.93 -11.61 -9.71
CA GLY A 56 2.21 -12.12 -8.38
C GLY A 56 1.28 -11.56 -7.31
N GLN A 57 0.96 -10.27 -7.37
CA GLN A 57 -0.04 -9.64 -6.48
C GLN A 57 -1.43 -10.25 -6.68
N ASN A 58 -1.87 -10.49 -7.92
CA ASN A 58 -3.16 -11.12 -8.22
C ASN A 58 -3.22 -12.56 -7.70
N ILE A 59 -2.13 -13.32 -7.84
CA ILE A 59 -2.02 -14.68 -7.32
C ILE A 59 -2.04 -14.67 -5.78
N TRP A 60 -1.31 -13.77 -5.14
CA TRP A 60 -1.34 -13.64 -3.69
C TRP A 60 -2.76 -13.35 -3.18
N GLN A 61 -3.49 -12.45 -3.83
CA GLN A 61 -4.89 -12.17 -3.52
C GLN A 61 -5.79 -13.39 -3.71
N SER A 62 -5.60 -14.18 -4.77
CA SER A 62 -6.44 -15.36 -5.05
C SER A 62 -6.21 -16.51 -4.08
N LEU A 63 -5.02 -16.60 -3.48
CA LEU A 63 -4.69 -17.61 -2.48
C LEU A 63 -5.25 -17.30 -1.09
N GLY A 64 -5.81 -16.11 -0.86
CA GLY A 64 -6.35 -15.66 0.43
C GLY A 64 -5.70 -14.37 0.95
N GLY A 65 -4.59 -13.94 0.33
CA GLY A 65 -3.97 -12.64 0.57
C GLY A 65 -3.67 -12.37 2.04
N GLN A 66 -4.32 -11.31 2.56
CA GLN A 66 -4.16 -10.86 3.95
C GLN A 66 -4.78 -11.81 4.98
N GLU A 67 -5.56 -12.81 4.58
CA GLU A 67 -6.15 -13.77 5.51
C GLU A 67 -5.16 -14.88 5.94
N ILE A 68 -4.06 -15.06 5.20
CA ILE A 68 -3.05 -16.09 5.50
C ILE A 68 -1.98 -15.53 6.43
N GLY A 69 -1.48 -14.34 6.14
CA GLY A 69 -0.38 -13.67 6.84
C GLY A 69 -0.40 -12.18 6.52
N THR A 70 0.71 -11.47 6.79
CA THR A 70 0.80 -10.03 6.50
C THR A 70 1.76 -9.71 5.35
N VAL A 71 1.47 -8.60 4.67
CA VAL A 71 2.40 -7.91 3.77
C VAL A 71 2.40 -6.45 4.20
N TRP A 72 3.58 -5.86 4.40
CA TRP A 72 3.72 -4.50 4.95
C TRP A 72 2.95 -4.29 6.26
N GLY A 73 2.89 -5.31 7.12
CA GLY A 73 2.22 -5.29 8.42
C GLY A 73 0.69 -5.37 8.38
N HIS A 74 0.07 -5.55 7.21
CA HIS A 74 -1.39 -5.65 7.07
C HIS A 74 -1.81 -7.10 6.76
N GLY A 75 -2.62 -7.69 7.64
CA GLY A 75 -3.25 -8.99 7.45
C GLY A 75 -3.39 -9.81 8.74
N ALA A 76 -3.34 -11.13 8.60
CA ALA A 76 -3.48 -12.11 9.68
C ALA A 76 -2.15 -12.42 10.37
N TYR A 77 -2.22 -12.89 11.62
CA TYR A 77 -1.05 -13.05 12.50
C TYR A 77 -0.59 -14.51 12.68
N GLN A 78 -1.19 -15.46 11.96
CA GLN A 78 -0.84 -16.87 12.10
C GLN A 78 0.42 -17.25 11.30
N ALA A 79 0.54 -16.72 10.07
CA ALA A 79 1.74 -16.80 9.25
C ALA A 79 2.60 -15.53 9.44
N PRO A 80 3.88 -15.52 8.99
CA PRO A 80 4.75 -14.35 9.17
C PRO A 80 4.32 -13.15 8.30
N ASP A 81 5.00 -12.02 8.50
CA ASP A 81 5.00 -10.95 7.51
C ASP A 81 5.95 -11.31 6.36
N TRP A 82 5.41 -11.52 5.17
CA TRP A 82 6.18 -11.97 4.02
C TRP A 82 7.20 -10.93 3.55
N SER A 83 6.93 -9.64 3.75
CA SER A 83 7.89 -8.58 3.39
C SER A 83 9.08 -8.57 4.33
N ALA A 84 8.85 -8.71 5.63
CA ALA A 84 9.91 -8.78 6.62
C ALA A 84 10.72 -10.09 6.52
N ASP A 85 10.03 -11.23 6.39
CA ASP A 85 10.67 -12.55 6.29
C ASP A 85 11.53 -12.67 5.03
N TRP A 86 11.03 -12.22 3.87
CA TRP A 86 11.82 -12.22 2.63
C TRP A 86 13.02 -11.28 2.73
N LEU A 87 12.81 -10.04 3.21
CA LEU A 87 13.89 -9.06 3.33
C LEU A 87 15.01 -9.56 4.25
N HIS A 88 14.66 -10.21 5.36
CA HIS A 88 15.62 -10.77 6.28
C HIS A 88 16.45 -11.88 5.62
N LYS A 89 15.78 -12.83 4.95
CA LYS A 89 16.46 -13.91 4.23
C LYS A 89 17.38 -13.38 3.13
N GLU A 90 16.90 -12.42 2.33
CA GLU A 90 17.71 -11.80 1.27
C GLU A 90 18.90 -10.99 1.81
N ALA A 91 18.81 -10.44 3.03
CA ALA A 91 19.91 -9.72 3.65
C ALA A 91 20.95 -10.63 4.31
N GLU A 92 20.57 -11.85 4.72
CA GLU A 92 21.45 -12.81 5.37
C GLU A 92 22.16 -13.77 4.41
N TYR A 93 21.55 -14.08 3.26
CA TYR A 93 22.07 -15.02 2.25
C TYR A 93 22.54 -14.31 0.98
#